data_AF-A0A1I1TQH9-F1
#
_entry.id   AF-A0A1I1TQH9-F1
#
_cell.length_a   1.000
_cell.length_b   1.000
_cell.length_c   1.000
_cell.angle_alpha   90.00
_cell.angle_beta   90.00
_cell.angle_gamma   90.00
#
_symmetry.space_group_name_H-M   'P 1'
#
loop_
_entity.id
_entity.type
_entity.pdbx_description
1 polymer ?
#
loop_
_entity_poly.entity_id
_entity_poly.type
_entity_poly.pdbx_seq_one_letter_code
_entity_poly.pdbx_strand_id
1 'polypeptide(L)'
;MKQFKDSTVTSVGQSLISSVNEGRDKMIYTRAVLSTQDINSLTDEQLTGLTELTDQRQSSPITIIDKNTNTINIGVDFKNNNVTSDYQFNSVGWYAKGTQDNPNEILFAVTPSVGTQTMPAGAHNAATASIRLNLYIALDYNTQVQANPTTSGAINGNDLQAGLNGLLSKGLIYTGNEIVNNDDVNNYHNTAIININGQTVDNMPDGFSGHGYLITVGSNDTQKDGCHLIYDSYSNHIYVSQFNGDSNNWSTWQRLANKKELDDVINDINEKLDQAGKLKKISVNGDTPVEPDETGVAHVNIPQPDLSGFVKKVNNHIPDQSGNVDLTDQFAQKADLGGLTESIAGKVGAVNGVKPDGSGNVSVPTYAANLLKGTSEQTRDIPPNTSTDVIHLTTFSNTKYTVAVDIDYGNCPSGTAGCKLQVNNRGILVDSETIAEGTKGRVSITFTTLPNCPWVKILLTSNSSYTGKYSCLKASQWQDNNTPPDMTWLPSPDDTGGVKTIDGYRPDSNGNITLNGTYETTGDVTRKLKSKLSTLDQPDFVISTNETLDVDKVASGVFVLNGCSLISSNNGSDTFVNVNLSTYNYGWLIVSNYNGAMLERLILTGTFNDVIGVYIRGFNAKNYFNNSFKQILK
;
A
#
# COMPACT_ATOMS: atom_id res chain seq x y z
N MET A 1 -68.90 -22.68 -15.88
CA MET A 1 -69.06 -24.14 -15.72
C MET A 1 -69.98 -24.41 -14.55
N LYS A 2 -70.83 -25.42 -14.65
CA LYS A 2 -71.66 -25.90 -13.53
C LYS A 2 -70.88 -26.93 -12.71
N GLN A 3 -71.40 -27.32 -11.55
CA GLN A 3 -70.79 -28.33 -10.69
C GLN A 3 -70.84 -29.74 -11.31
N PHE A 4 -70.09 -30.69 -10.75
CA PHE A 4 -70.19 -32.12 -11.04
C PHE A 4 -70.82 -32.84 -9.85
N LYS A 5 -71.54 -33.93 -10.09
CA LYS A 5 -72.05 -34.83 -9.05
C LYS A 5 -70.94 -35.76 -8.58
N ASP A 6 -71.23 -36.54 -7.55
CA ASP A 6 -70.32 -37.58 -7.08
C ASP A 6 -70.06 -38.63 -8.16
N SER A 7 -68.86 -39.21 -8.14
CA SER A 7 -68.48 -40.26 -9.08
C SER A 7 -68.83 -41.64 -8.54
N THR A 8 -69.19 -42.53 -9.45
CA THR A 8 -69.55 -43.93 -9.17
C THR A 8 -68.53 -44.85 -9.83
N VAL A 9 -67.95 -45.77 -9.06
CA VAL A 9 -67.03 -46.81 -9.57
C VAL A 9 -67.85 -47.93 -10.20
N THR A 10 -67.50 -48.32 -11.43
CA THR A 10 -68.22 -49.37 -12.17
C THR A 10 -67.96 -50.76 -11.58
N SER A 11 -68.78 -51.76 -11.90
CA SER A 11 -68.57 -53.14 -11.45
C SER A 11 -67.24 -53.72 -11.94
N VAL A 12 -66.80 -53.34 -13.15
CA VAL A 12 -65.48 -53.71 -13.68
C VAL A 12 -64.35 -52.95 -12.96
N GLY A 13 -64.57 -51.69 -12.60
CA GLY A 13 -63.64 -50.91 -11.78
C GLY A 13 -63.47 -51.49 -10.36
N GLN A 14 -64.58 -51.88 -9.73
CA GLN A 14 -64.57 -52.57 -8.43
C GLN A 14 -63.80 -53.89 -8.51
N SER A 15 -64.02 -54.69 -9.56
CA SER A 15 -63.29 -55.94 -9.78
C SER A 15 -61.78 -55.72 -9.89
N LEU A 16 -61.35 -54.65 -10.56
CA LEU A 16 -59.94 -54.28 -10.65
C LEU A 16 -59.38 -53.85 -9.28
N ILE A 17 -60.12 -53.06 -8.49
CA ILE A 17 -59.72 -52.70 -7.11
C ILE A 17 -59.52 -53.96 -6.27
N SER A 18 -60.44 -54.95 -6.36
CA SER A 18 -60.32 -56.21 -5.63
C SER A 18 -59.04 -56.97 -5.98
N SER A 19 -58.73 -57.14 -7.27
CA SER A 19 -57.49 -57.82 -7.69
C SER A 19 -56.22 -57.09 -7.22
N VAL A 20 -56.24 -55.75 -7.16
CA VAL A 20 -55.12 -54.95 -6.65
C VAL A 20 -54.98 -55.09 -5.14
N ASN A 21 -56.08 -55.06 -4.40
CA ASN A 21 -56.09 -55.23 -2.94
C ASN A 21 -55.66 -56.64 -2.52
N GLU A 22 -55.98 -57.65 -3.32
CA GLU A 22 -55.54 -59.04 -3.12
C GLU A 22 -54.09 -59.29 -3.58
N GLY A 23 -53.38 -58.25 -4.01
CA GLY A 23 -51.97 -58.30 -4.39
C GLY A 23 -51.70 -59.01 -5.72
N ARG A 24 -52.75 -59.36 -6.47
CA ARG A 24 -52.63 -60.06 -7.75
C ARG A 24 -52.38 -59.13 -8.93
N ASP A 25 -52.77 -57.86 -8.81
CA ASP A 25 -52.61 -56.88 -9.88
C ASP A 25 -52.07 -55.53 -9.38
N LYS A 26 -51.72 -54.63 -10.31
CA LYS A 26 -51.37 -53.24 -10.07
C LYS A 26 -52.21 -52.34 -10.97
N MET A 27 -52.78 -51.30 -10.39
CA MET A 27 -53.62 -50.36 -11.13
C MET A 27 -52.79 -49.29 -11.85
N ILE A 28 -53.14 -49.05 -13.12
CA ILE A 28 -52.63 -47.94 -13.93
C ILE A 28 -53.83 -47.12 -14.41
N TYR A 29 -53.95 -45.89 -13.92
CA TYR A 29 -54.91 -44.92 -14.46
C TYR A 29 -54.40 -44.41 -15.81
N THR A 30 -55.25 -44.43 -16.85
CA THR A 30 -54.81 -44.21 -18.22
C THR A 30 -55.23 -42.84 -18.72
N ARG A 31 -56.54 -42.59 -18.82
CA ARG A 31 -57.12 -41.37 -19.38
C ARG A 31 -58.49 -41.10 -18.78
N ALA A 32 -58.93 -39.85 -18.85
CA ALA A 32 -60.32 -39.51 -18.65
C ALA A 32 -60.90 -38.89 -19.92
N VAL A 33 -62.22 -38.96 -20.07
CA VAL A 33 -62.95 -38.43 -21.23
C VAL A 33 -64.12 -37.57 -20.83
N LEU A 34 -64.40 -36.56 -21.66
CA LEU A 34 -65.66 -35.80 -21.63
C LEU A 34 -66.61 -36.41 -22.66
N SER A 35 -67.80 -36.82 -22.23
CA SER A 35 -68.82 -37.48 -23.07
C SER A 35 -70.12 -36.69 -23.06
N THR A 36 -70.84 -36.71 -24.19
CA THR A 36 -72.19 -36.12 -24.31
C THR A 36 -73.27 -36.98 -23.67
N GLN A 37 -72.95 -38.24 -23.32
CA GLN A 37 -73.91 -39.15 -22.71
C GLN A 37 -74.35 -38.59 -21.37
N ASP A 38 -75.65 -38.30 -21.26
CA ASP A 38 -76.25 -37.90 -20.01
C ASP A 38 -76.53 -39.13 -19.16
N ILE A 39 -75.84 -39.21 -18.02
CA ILE A 39 -75.96 -40.30 -17.06
C ILE A 39 -76.68 -39.84 -15.78
N ASN A 40 -77.21 -38.61 -15.75
CA ASN A 40 -77.85 -38.05 -14.55
C ASN A 40 -79.15 -38.74 -14.13
N SER A 41 -79.81 -39.43 -15.07
CA SER A 41 -81.07 -40.14 -14.84
C SER A 41 -80.91 -41.65 -14.65
N LEU A 42 -79.68 -42.17 -14.73
CA LEU A 42 -79.41 -43.59 -14.50
C LEU A 42 -79.46 -43.90 -13.01
N THR A 43 -79.97 -45.09 -12.66
CA THR A 43 -79.89 -45.60 -11.28
C THR A 43 -78.46 -45.99 -10.92
N ASP A 44 -78.14 -46.13 -9.64
CA ASP A 44 -76.80 -46.57 -9.20
C ASP A 44 -76.42 -47.94 -9.79
N GLU A 45 -77.38 -48.85 -9.93
CA GLU A 45 -77.17 -50.16 -10.59
C GLU A 45 -76.83 -50.00 -12.08
N GLN A 46 -77.52 -49.09 -12.77
CA GLN A 46 -77.24 -48.79 -14.18
C GLN A 46 -75.90 -48.07 -14.36
N LEU A 47 -75.54 -47.16 -13.45
CA LEU A 47 -74.25 -46.45 -13.45
C LEU A 47 -73.09 -47.40 -13.19
N THR A 48 -73.22 -48.29 -12.20
CA THR A 48 -72.19 -49.29 -11.88
C THR A 48 -72.05 -50.31 -13.01
N GLY A 49 -73.14 -50.65 -13.71
CA GLY A 49 -73.12 -51.56 -14.87
C GLY A 49 -72.49 -50.99 -16.15
N LEU A 50 -72.12 -49.70 -16.21
CA LEU A 50 -71.49 -49.11 -17.40
C LEU A 50 -70.10 -49.68 -17.64
N THR A 51 -69.83 -50.06 -18.90
CA THR A 51 -68.52 -50.53 -19.36
C THR A 51 -67.82 -49.52 -20.29
N GLU A 52 -68.57 -48.59 -20.88
CA GLU A 52 -68.07 -47.48 -21.69
C GLU A 52 -69.04 -46.29 -21.66
N LEU A 53 -68.54 -45.10 -22.01
CA LEU A 53 -69.37 -43.95 -22.35
C LEU A 53 -69.39 -43.74 -23.86
N THR A 54 -70.58 -43.48 -24.39
CA THR A 54 -70.81 -43.17 -25.81
C THR A 54 -70.43 -41.72 -26.14
N ASP A 55 -70.16 -41.42 -27.40
CA ASP A 55 -69.90 -40.05 -27.91
C ASP A 55 -68.89 -39.24 -27.06
N GLN A 56 -67.67 -39.79 -26.94
CA GLN A 56 -66.54 -39.16 -26.25
C GLN A 56 -65.97 -38.02 -27.10
N ARG A 57 -66.10 -36.78 -26.61
CA ARG A 57 -65.71 -35.56 -27.35
C ARG A 57 -64.27 -35.14 -27.11
N GLN A 58 -63.74 -35.46 -25.94
CA GLN A 58 -62.34 -35.16 -25.62
C GLN A 58 -61.78 -36.22 -24.69
N SER A 59 -60.51 -36.55 -24.86
CA SER A 59 -59.75 -37.45 -24.01
C SER A 59 -58.46 -36.79 -23.56
N SER A 60 -58.08 -36.98 -22.31
CA SER A 60 -56.83 -36.47 -21.75
C SER A 60 -56.19 -37.50 -20.81
N PRO A 61 -54.84 -37.63 -20.80
CA PRO A 61 -54.16 -38.52 -19.88
C PRO A 61 -54.42 -38.11 -18.43
N ILE A 62 -54.48 -39.12 -17.55
CA ILE A 62 -54.58 -38.92 -16.10
C ILE A 62 -53.17 -38.77 -15.50
N THR A 63 -53.03 -37.85 -14.55
CA THR A 63 -51.84 -37.70 -13.72
C THR A 63 -52.16 -38.08 -12.27
N ILE A 64 -51.28 -38.81 -11.59
CA ILE A 64 -51.40 -39.02 -10.14
C ILE A 64 -50.92 -37.73 -9.46
N ILE A 65 -51.82 -37.06 -8.75
CA ILE A 65 -51.51 -35.82 -8.01
C ILE A 65 -50.91 -36.17 -6.65
N ASP A 66 -51.54 -37.11 -5.93
CA ASP A 66 -51.07 -37.55 -4.61
C ASP A 66 -51.51 -39.00 -4.34
N LYS A 67 -50.71 -39.72 -3.54
CA LYS A 67 -51.02 -41.08 -3.09
C LYS A 67 -50.61 -41.25 -1.64
N ASN A 68 -51.62 -41.46 -0.79
CA ASN A 68 -51.45 -41.79 0.62
C ASN A 68 -51.87 -43.25 0.87
N THR A 69 -51.69 -43.74 2.10
CA THR A 69 -51.94 -45.16 2.43
C THR A 69 -53.36 -45.61 2.14
N ASN A 70 -54.34 -44.70 2.22
CA ASN A 70 -55.76 -45.03 2.11
C ASN A 70 -56.48 -44.28 0.97
N THR A 71 -55.84 -43.30 0.32
CA THR A 71 -56.46 -42.49 -0.73
C THR A 71 -55.51 -42.21 -1.88
N ILE A 72 -56.04 -42.21 -3.10
CA ILE A 72 -55.34 -41.79 -4.31
C ILE A 72 -56.07 -40.57 -4.87
N ASN A 73 -55.35 -39.49 -5.11
CA ASN A 73 -55.85 -38.32 -5.82
C ASN A 73 -55.29 -38.33 -7.25
N ILE A 74 -56.17 -38.47 -8.23
CA ILE A 74 -55.81 -38.40 -9.64
C ILE A 74 -56.40 -37.14 -10.27
N GLY A 75 -55.67 -36.55 -11.21
CA GLY A 75 -56.02 -35.32 -11.90
C GLY A 75 -56.06 -35.50 -13.41
N VAL A 76 -56.91 -34.72 -14.07
CA VAL A 76 -56.94 -34.60 -15.53
C VAL A 76 -57.17 -33.16 -15.96
N ASP A 77 -56.49 -32.74 -17.03
CA ASP A 77 -56.60 -31.41 -17.64
C ASP A 77 -57.15 -31.51 -19.06
N PHE A 78 -58.43 -31.18 -19.25
CA PHE A 78 -59.02 -31.01 -20.57
C PHE A 78 -58.78 -29.59 -21.07
N LYS A 79 -57.93 -29.41 -22.09
CA LYS A 79 -57.61 -28.09 -22.67
C LYS A 79 -58.28 -27.92 -24.03
N ASN A 80 -58.78 -26.74 -24.34
CA ASN A 80 -59.48 -26.50 -25.60
C ASN A 80 -58.56 -26.11 -26.78
N ASN A 81 -57.24 -26.14 -26.63
CA ASN A 81 -56.29 -25.72 -27.68
C ASN A 81 -56.46 -26.46 -29.02
N ASN A 82 -56.95 -27.70 -28.97
CA ASN A 82 -57.22 -28.54 -30.15
C ASN A 82 -58.72 -28.73 -30.41
N VAL A 83 -59.59 -27.95 -29.75
CA VAL A 83 -61.05 -28.00 -29.91
C VAL A 83 -61.44 -26.96 -30.95
N THR A 84 -61.90 -27.40 -32.12
CA THR A 84 -62.18 -26.52 -33.27
C THR A 84 -63.58 -25.93 -33.29
N SER A 85 -64.51 -26.50 -32.53
CA SER A 85 -65.88 -26.03 -32.37
C SER A 85 -66.34 -26.25 -30.94
N ASP A 86 -67.15 -25.33 -30.42
CA ASP A 86 -67.84 -25.51 -29.14
C ASP A 86 -68.54 -26.87 -29.12
N TYR A 87 -68.36 -27.63 -28.04
CA TYR A 87 -69.09 -28.87 -27.86
C TYR A 87 -69.67 -28.97 -26.45
N GLN A 88 -70.78 -29.68 -26.37
CA GLN A 88 -71.46 -29.96 -25.11
C GLN A 88 -71.01 -31.29 -24.54
N PHE A 89 -71.00 -31.42 -23.22
CA PHE A 89 -70.77 -32.69 -22.54
C PHE A 89 -71.61 -32.78 -21.26
N ASN A 90 -71.92 -34.00 -20.85
CA ASN A 90 -72.80 -34.29 -19.73
C ASN A 90 -72.17 -35.22 -18.69
N SER A 91 -71.08 -35.90 -19.02
CA SER A 91 -70.41 -36.84 -18.11
C SER A 91 -68.91 -36.91 -18.33
N VAL A 92 -68.21 -37.42 -17.32
CA VAL A 92 -66.78 -37.74 -17.34
C VAL A 92 -66.62 -39.24 -17.15
N GLY A 93 -65.85 -39.89 -18.02
CA GLY A 93 -65.46 -41.28 -17.85
C GLY A 93 -63.99 -41.38 -17.46
N TRP A 94 -63.69 -42.12 -16.39
CA TRP A 94 -62.34 -42.36 -15.91
C TRP A 94 -61.92 -43.77 -16.28
N TYR A 95 -60.76 -43.93 -16.92
CA TYR A 95 -60.28 -45.22 -17.39
C TYR A 95 -59.01 -45.67 -16.66
N ALA A 96 -58.92 -46.97 -16.45
CA ALA A 96 -57.76 -47.62 -15.85
C ALA A 96 -57.56 -49.01 -16.43
N LYS A 97 -56.40 -49.61 -16.16
CA LYS A 97 -56.11 -51.02 -16.45
C LYS A 97 -55.27 -51.64 -15.34
N GLY A 98 -55.33 -52.96 -15.27
CA GLY A 98 -54.37 -53.78 -14.55
C GLY A 98 -53.07 -53.99 -15.33
N THR A 99 -52.08 -54.54 -14.64
CA THR A 99 -50.84 -55.05 -15.21
C THR A 99 -50.86 -56.54 -15.52
N GLN A 100 -51.74 -57.32 -14.88
CA GLN A 100 -51.77 -58.79 -14.98
C GLN A 100 -53.17 -59.35 -15.22
N ASP A 101 -54.06 -59.34 -14.22
CA ASP A 101 -55.38 -59.98 -14.28
C ASP A 101 -56.33 -59.25 -15.25
N ASN A 102 -56.21 -57.91 -15.35
CA ASN A 102 -57.07 -57.09 -16.21
C ASN A 102 -56.23 -56.15 -17.10
N PRO A 103 -55.48 -56.65 -18.10
CA PRO A 103 -54.51 -55.85 -18.86
C PRO A 103 -55.16 -54.86 -19.85
N ASN A 104 -56.46 -54.99 -20.09
CA ASN A 104 -57.22 -54.13 -20.99
C ASN A 104 -57.72 -52.88 -20.26
N GLU A 105 -57.80 -51.76 -20.99
CA GLU A 105 -58.38 -50.52 -20.46
C GLU A 105 -59.89 -50.70 -20.24
N ILE A 106 -60.35 -50.38 -19.03
CA ILE A 106 -61.75 -50.46 -18.61
C ILE A 106 -62.25 -49.09 -18.15
N LEU A 107 -63.55 -48.84 -18.30
CA LEU A 107 -64.21 -47.71 -17.66
C LEU A 107 -64.25 -47.96 -16.15
N PHE A 108 -63.34 -47.31 -15.43
CA PHE A 108 -63.15 -47.49 -14.00
C PHE A 108 -64.22 -46.79 -13.17
N ALA A 109 -64.54 -45.53 -13.51
CA ALA A 109 -65.55 -44.75 -12.82
C ALA A 109 -66.22 -43.74 -13.77
N VAL A 110 -67.39 -43.25 -13.38
CA VAL A 110 -68.14 -42.21 -14.10
C VAL A 110 -68.52 -41.07 -13.18
N THR A 111 -68.45 -39.84 -13.68
CA THR A 111 -68.87 -38.62 -12.96
C THR A 111 -69.93 -37.87 -13.77
N PRO A 112 -71.18 -37.79 -13.31
CA PRO A 112 -72.21 -36.98 -13.97
C PRO A 112 -71.91 -35.49 -13.78
N SER A 113 -72.13 -34.67 -14.81
CA SER A 113 -72.13 -33.21 -14.66
C SER A 113 -73.51 -32.69 -14.22
N VAL A 114 -73.57 -31.59 -13.48
CA VAL A 114 -74.85 -30.95 -13.12
C VAL A 114 -75.39 -30.18 -14.33
N GLY A 115 -76.23 -30.86 -15.12
CA GLY A 115 -76.77 -30.37 -16.38
C GLY A 115 -75.70 -30.25 -17.48
N THR A 116 -76.12 -29.93 -18.71
CA THR A 116 -75.20 -29.83 -19.84
C THR A 116 -74.14 -28.74 -19.65
N GLN A 117 -72.88 -29.12 -19.88
CA GLN A 117 -71.71 -28.26 -19.85
C GLN A 117 -71.25 -27.94 -21.28
N THR A 118 -70.45 -26.89 -21.46
CA THR A 118 -69.88 -26.52 -22.77
C THR A 118 -68.39 -26.30 -22.66
N MET A 119 -67.62 -26.96 -23.52
CA MET A 119 -66.22 -26.63 -23.80
C MET A 119 -66.19 -25.71 -25.04
N PRO A 120 -65.75 -24.46 -24.92
CA PRO A 120 -65.67 -23.56 -26.07
C PRO A 120 -64.50 -23.95 -26.98
N ALA A 121 -64.60 -23.62 -28.26
CA ALA A 121 -63.51 -23.74 -29.22
C ALA A 121 -62.27 -22.95 -28.77
N GLY A 122 -61.09 -23.52 -28.99
CA GLY A 122 -59.81 -22.84 -28.78
C GLY A 122 -59.57 -21.76 -29.84
N ALA A 123 -58.90 -20.68 -29.46
CA ALA A 123 -58.42 -19.68 -30.41
C ALA A 123 -56.96 -19.96 -30.77
N HIS A 124 -56.64 -20.03 -32.07
CA HIS A 124 -55.26 -19.99 -32.60
C HIS A 124 -54.27 -20.95 -31.91
N ASN A 125 -54.63 -22.22 -31.74
CA ASN A 125 -53.79 -23.26 -31.10
C ASN A 125 -53.37 -22.95 -29.64
N ALA A 126 -53.98 -21.95 -29.00
CA ALA A 126 -53.78 -21.64 -27.59
C ALA A 126 -54.96 -22.15 -26.75
N ALA A 127 -54.68 -22.67 -25.56
CA ALA A 127 -55.71 -23.07 -24.62
C ALA A 127 -56.35 -21.79 -24.02
N THR A 128 -57.49 -21.38 -24.55
CA THR A 128 -58.28 -20.24 -24.04
C THR A 128 -59.22 -20.66 -22.91
N ALA A 129 -59.52 -21.96 -22.80
CA ALA A 129 -60.27 -22.56 -21.71
C ALA A 129 -59.71 -23.94 -21.36
N SER A 130 -59.79 -24.31 -20.09
CA SER A 130 -59.48 -25.65 -19.63
C SER A 130 -60.34 -26.07 -18.45
N ILE A 131 -60.59 -27.37 -18.34
CA ILE A 131 -61.27 -28.00 -17.21
C ILE A 131 -60.26 -28.90 -16.51
N ARG A 132 -59.94 -28.57 -15.26
CA ARG A 132 -59.16 -29.44 -14.37
C ARG A 132 -60.11 -30.15 -13.43
N LEU A 133 -60.03 -31.47 -13.40
CA LEU A 133 -60.81 -32.32 -12.50
C LEU A 133 -59.88 -33.20 -11.66
N ASN A 134 -60.17 -33.26 -10.37
CA ASN A 134 -59.52 -34.16 -9.44
C ASN A 134 -60.53 -35.20 -8.95
N LEU A 135 -60.10 -36.46 -8.89
CA LEU A 135 -60.86 -37.60 -8.40
C LEU A 135 -60.10 -38.20 -7.21
N TYR A 136 -60.72 -38.13 -6.03
CA TYR A 136 -60.22 -38.74 -4.80
C TYR A 136 -60.83 -40.13 -4.63
N ILE A 137 -60.01 -41.16 -4.71
CA ILE A 137 -60.42 -42.56 -4.57
C ILE A 137 -59.93 -43.06 -3.22
N ALA A 138 -60.82 -43.53 -2.35
CA ALA A 138 -60.39 -44.30 -1.17
C ALA A 138 -60.16 -45.76 -1.55
N LEU A 139 -59.14 -46.39 -0.95
CA LEU A 139 -58.74 -47.76 -1.25
C LEU A 139 -59.56 -48.82 -0.47
N ASP A 140 -60.51 -48.37 0.36
CA ASP A 140 -61.48 -49.14 1.11
C ASP A 140 -62.89 -49.09 0.49
N TYR A 141 -63.64 -50.18 0.68
CA TYR A 141 -64.71 -50.68 -0.20
C TYR A 141 -65.95 -49.79 -0.43
N ASN A 142 -66.01 -48.54 0.01
CA ASN A 142 -67.13 -47.62 -0.27
C ASN A 142 -66.70 -46.16 -0.10
N THR A 143 -66.67 -45.36 -1.17
CA THR A 143 -66.72 -43.88 -1.06
C THR A 143 -67.10 -43.21 -2.37
N GLN A 144 -68.04 -42.26 -2.27
CA GLN A 144 -68.40 -41.29 -3.29
C GLN A 144 -67.23 -40.36 -3.58
N VAL A 145 -66.97 -40.08 -4.86
CA VAL A 145 -65.90 -39.14 -5.23
C VAL A 145 -66.42 -37.76 -5.56
N GLN A 146 -66.01 -36.77 -4.77
CA GLN A 146 -66.28 -35.36 -5.01
C GLN A 146 -65.32 -34.78 -6.06
N ALA A 147 -65.84 -34.37 -7.22
CA ALA A 147 -65.08 -33.65 -8.24
C ALA A 147 -65.23 -32.12 -8.06
N ASN A 148 -64.15 -31.44 -7.68
CA ASN A 148 -64.12 -29.97 -7.55
C ASN A 148 -63.55 -29.34 -8.84
N PRO A 149 -64.37 -28.75 -9.73
CA PRO A 149 -63.85 -28.05 -10.90
C PRO A 149 -63.17 -26.74 -10.50
N THR A 150 -61.96 -26.49 -11.01
CA THR A 150 -61.33 -25.16 -10.96
C THR A 150 -61.20 -24.61 -12.38
N THR A 151 -61.73 -23.40 -12.62
CA THR A 151 -61.54 -22.66 -13.87
C THR A 151 -60.17 -21.97 -13.83
N SER A 152 -59.24 -22.45 -14.65
CA SER A 152 -57.97 -21.75 -14.88
C SER A 152 -58.22 -20.51 -15.76
N GLY A 153 -57.90 -19.32 -15.26
CA GLY A 153 -57.90 -18.06 -16.04
C GLY A 153 -58.88 -16.96 -15.64
N ALA A 154 -59.76 -17.18 -14.64
CA ALA A 154 -60.57 -16.11 -14.06
C ALA A 154 -60.38 -16.10 -12.53
N ILE A 155 -59.86 -14.99 -12.00
CA ILE A 155 -59.76 -14.74 -10.56
C ILE A 155 -61.20 -14.54 -10.04
N ASN A 156 -61.66 -15.36 -9.09
CA ASN A 156 -62.97 -15.11 -8.46
C ASN A 156 -62.87 -13.85 -7.56
N GLY A 157 -64.00 -13.18 -7.26
CA GLY A 157 -63.97 -11.91 -6.52
C GLY A 157 -63.26 -11.99 -5.16
N ASN A 158 -63.29 -13.15 -4.51
CA ASN A 158 -62.62 -13.38 -3.23
C ASN A 158 -61.12 -13.55 -3.39
N ASP A 159 -60.65 -14.21 -4.46
CA ASP A 159 -59.24 -14.33 -4.81
C ASP A 159 -58.67 -12.99 -5.32
N LEU A 160 -59.49 -12.16 -5.97
CA LEU A 160 -59.12 -10.79 -6.33
C LEU A 160 -58.98 -9.94 -5.09
N GLN A 161 -59.94 -10.04 -4.16
CA GLN A 161 -59.89 -9.34 -2.89
C GLN A 161 -58.72 -9.84 -2.02
N ALA A 162 -58.46 -11.15 -1.98
CA ALA A 162 -57.33 -11.73 -1.26
C ALA A 162 -55.99 -11.38 -1.92
N GLY A 163 -55.93 -11.32 -3.24
CA GLY A 163 -54.78 -10.84 -4.00
C GLY A 163 -54.51 -9.35 -3.76
N LEU A 164 -55.57 -8.53 -3.75
CA LEU A 164 -55.50 -7.10 -3.43
C LEU A 164 -55.06 -6.89 -1.98
N ASN A 165 -55.68 -7.59 -1.03
CA ASN A 165 -55.29 -7.58 0.38
C ASN A 165 -53.85 -8.11 0.58
N GLY A 166 -53.43 -9.08 -0.23
CA GLY A 166 -52.07 -9.62 -0.25
C GLY A 166 -51.03 -8.68 -0.87
N LEU A 167 -51.43 -7.81 -1.79
CA LEU A 167 -50.61 -6.74 -2.34
C LEU A 167 -50.48 -5.57 -1.33
N LEU A 168 -51.60 -5.22 -0.68
CA LEU A 168 -51.65 -4.22 0.39
C LEU A 168 -50.83 -4.66 1.61
N SER A 169 -50.82 -5.96 1.96
CA SER A 169 -50.03 -6.50 3.07
C SER A 169 -48.53 -6.66 2.76
N LYS A 170 -48.12 -6.56 1.48
CA LYS A 170 -46.72 -6.63 1.03
C LYS A 170 -46.00 -5.27 1.01
N GLY A 171 -46.63 -4.20 1.51
CA GLY A 171 -45.96 -2.93 1.79
C GLY A 171 -46.12 -1.82 0.75
N LEU A 172 -47.02 -1.95 -0.25
CA LEU A 172 -47.58 -0.78 -0.91
C LEU A 172 -48.70 -0.24 -0.02
N ILE A 173 -48.34 0.64 0.91
CA ILE A 173 -49.28 1.17 1.89
C ILE A 173 -50.20 2.19 1.22
N TYR A 174 -51.35 1.71 0.74
CA TYR A 174 -52.58 2.50 0.79
C TYR A 174 -53.35 1.98 2.00
N THR A 175 -53.04 2.48 3.20
CA THR A 175 -54.02 2.39 4.29
C THR A 175 -55.19 3.25 3.83
N GLY A 176 -56.42 2.72 3.81
CA GLY A 176 -57.62 3.39 3.30
C GLY A 176 -58.07 4.66 4.03
N ASN A 177 -57.13 5.47 4.51
CA ASN A 177 -57.35 6.83 4.95
C ASN A 177 -57.46 7.69 3.69
N GLU A 178 -58.71 7.90 3.26
CA GLU A 178 -58.99 9.02 2.36
C GLU A 178 -58.81 10.30 3.16
N ILE A 179 -57.99 11.22 2.64
CA ILE A 179 -57.90 12.57 3.19
C ILE A 179 -59.06 13.38 2.63
N VAL A 180 -59.82 13.99 3.52
CA VAL A 180 -60.97 14.85 3.19
C VAL A 180 -60.68 16.30 3.55
N ASN A 181 -61.56 17.20 3.11
CA ASN A 181 -61.40 18.63 3.38
C ASN A 181 -61.45 18.91 4.89
N ASN A 182 -60.49 19.70 5.35
CA ASN A 182 -60.24 20.11 6.73
C ASN A 182 -59.84 18.95 7.66
N ASP A 183 -59.31 17.85 7.12
CA ASP A 183 -58.59 16.90 7.95
C ASP A 183 -57.32 17.56 8.53
N ASP A 184 -56.94 17.17 9.74
CA ASP A 184 -55.71 17.62 10.37
C ASP A 184 -54.61 16.58 10.13
N VAL A 185 -53.55 16.99 9.42
CA VAL A 185 -52.44 16.11 9.07
C VAL A 185 -51.73 15.54 10.30
N ASN A 186 -51.75 16.26 11.43
CA ASN A 186 -51.08 15.85 12.66
C ASN A 186 -51.72 14.60 13.28
N ASN A 187 -52.94 14.22 12.89
CA ASN A 187 -53.61 13.01 13.38
C ASN A 187 -53.10 11.71 12.75
N TYR A 188 -52.31 11.78 11.68
CA TYR A 188 -51.80 10.58 11.00
C TYR A 188 -50.45 10.16 11.59
N HIS A 189 -50.45 9.11 12.43
CA HIS A 189 -49.25 8.58 13.10
C HIS A 189 -48.79 7.20 12.58
N ASN A 190 -49.57 6.52 11.76
CA ASN A 190 -49.19 5.25 11.13
C ASN A 190 -48.45 5.47 9.83
N THR A 191 -47.57 4.53 9.50
CA THR A 191 -46.97 4.47 8.17
C THR A 191 -48.07 4.38 7.10
N ALA A 192 -48.09 5.32 6.15
CA ALA A 192 -49.10 5.48 5.11
C ALA A 192 -48.58 6.30 3.91
N ILE A 193 -49.15 6.08 2.73
CA ILE A 193 -49.04 7.02 1.59
C ILE A 193 -50.46 7.47 1.23
N ILE A 194 -50.68 8.78 1.25
CA ILE A 194 -51.98 9.44 1.13
C ILE A 194 -51.90 10.43 -0.04
N ASN A 195 -52.80 10.30 -1.01
CA ASN A 195 -52.89 11.22 -2.14
C ASN A 195 -53.73 12.46 -1.78
N ILE A 196 -53.19 13.65 -2.03
CA ILE A 196 -53.86 14.93 -1.86
C ILE A 196 -54.01 15.55 -3.25
N ASN A 197 -55.25 15.76 -3.68
CA ASN A 197 -55.59 16.26 -4.99
C ASN A 197 -56.64 17.37 -4.91
N GLY A 198 -56.24 18.52 -4.38
CA GLY A 198 -57.06 19.73 -4.28
C GLY A 198 -57.90 19.82 -3.00
N GLN A 199 -57.75 18.90 -2.05
CA GLN A 199 -58.34 19.04 -0.73
C GLN A 199 -57.63 20.15 0.07
N THR A 200 -58.42 20.92 0.82
CA THR A 200 -57.90 21.80 1.88
C THR A 200 -57.62 20.93 3.10
N VAL A 201 -56.42 20.97 3.66
CA VAL A 201 -56.02 20.14 4.81
C VAL A 201 -55.34 21.03 5.84
N ASP A 202 -55.68 20.84 7.11
CA ASP A 202 -55.15 21.64 8.22
C ASP A 202 -53.72 21.22 8.57
N ASN A 203 -52.96 22.16 9.15
CA ASN A 203 -51.56 21.99 9.55
C ASN A 203 -50.62 21.57 8.40
N MET A 204 -50.95 21.96 7.16
CA MET A 204 -50.08 21.80 5.99
C MET A 204 -48.90 22.77 5.98
N PRO A 205 -47.80 22.46 5.26
CA PRO A 205 -46.68 23.37 5.09
C PRO A 205 -47.08 24.66 4.35
N ASP A 206 -46.50 25.78 4.77
CA ASP A 206 -46.63 27.04 4.03
C ASP A 206 -46.11 26.89 2.60
N GLY A 207 -46.94 27.31 1.63
CA GLY A 207 -46.62 27.25 0.20
C GLY A 207 -46.89 25.89 -0.46
N PHE A 208 -47.48 24.92 0.23
CA PHE A 208 -48.00 23.70 -0.41
C PHE A 208 -49.13 24.03 -1.39
N SER A 209 -49.09 23.44 -2.58
CA SER A 209 -50.04 23.71 -3.67
C SER A 209 -51.44 23.11 -3.49
N GLY A 210 -51.62 22.22 -2.52
CA GLY A 210 -52.82 21.38 -2.39
C GLY A 210 -52.80 20.13 -3.28
N HIS A 211 -51.74 19.89 -4.05
CA HIS A 211 -51.61 18.73 -4.94
C HIS A 211 -50.31 17.98 -4.67
N GLY A 212 -50.38 16.76 -4.13
CA GLY A 212 -49.20 15.99 -3.82
C GLY A 212 -49.48 14.68 -3.09
N TYR A 213 -48.43 14.11 -2.52
CA TYR A 213 -48.50 12.89 -1.73
C TYR A 213 -47.96 13.15 -0.34
N LEU A 214 -48.77 12.83 0.68
CA LEU A 214 -48.33 12.75 2.06
C LEU A 214 -47.85 11.32 2.34
N ILE A 215 -46.64 11.21 2.84
CA ILE A 215 -46.03 9.96 3.27
C ILE A 215 -45.82 10.08 4.76
N THR A 216 -46.54 9.27 5.51
CA THR A 216 -46.36 9.14 6.95
C THR A 216 -45.49 7.92 7.21
N VAL A 217 -44.54 8.04 8.13
CA VAL A 217 -43.74 6.92 8.65
C VAL A 217 -43.87 6.94 10.17
N GLY A 218 -44.41 5.87 10.72
CA GLY A 218 -44.70 5.78 12.15
C GLY A 218 -45.50 4.52 12.52
N SER A 219 -45.74 4.32 13.81
CA SER A 219 -46.29 3.07 14.36
C SER A 219 -47.68 3.20 15.00
N ASN A 220 -48.39 4.33 14.83
CA ASN A 220 -49.61 4.69 15.58
C ASN A 220 -49.43 4.81 17.11
N ASP A 221 -48.25 4.50 17.63
CA ASP A 221 -47.89 4.67 19.03
C ASP A 221 -47.36 6.09 19.22
N THR A 222 -48.13 6.94 19.88
CA THR A 222 -47.78 8.36 20.11
C THR A 222 -46.60 8.55 21.06
N GLN A 223 -46.06 7.46 21.63
CA GLN A 223 -44.80 7.48 22.38
C GLN A 223 -43.57 7.13 21.52
N LYS A 224 -43.75 6.94 20.21
CA LYS A 224 -42.67 6.67 19.26
C LYS A 224 -42.52 7.82 18.29
N ASP A 225 -41.26 8.11 17.95
CA ASP A 225 -40.95 9.11 16.94
C ASP A 225 -41.50 8.67 15.57
N GLY A 226 -41.84 9.68 14.77
CA GLY A 226 -42.37 9.49 13.42
C GLY A 226 -42.03 10.65 12.51
N CYS A 227 -42.40 10.55 11.24
CA CYS A 227 -42.27 11.66 10.32
C CYS A 227 -43.40 11.72 9.30
N HIS A 228 -43.66 12.94 8.83
CA HIS A 228 -44.39 13.21 7.60
C HIS A 228 -43.42 13.73 6.55
N LEU A 229 -43.62 13.28 5.33
CA LEU A 229 -42.99 13.82 4.14
C LEU A 229 -44.07 14.16 3.13
N ILE A 230 -44.06 15.37 2.60
CA ILE A 230 -44.97 15.78 1.53
C ILE A 230 -44.15 16.01 0.28
N TYR A 231 -44.52 15.33 -0.81
CA TYR A 231 -44.07 15.69 -2.15
C TYR A 231 -45.17 16.50 -2.85
N ASP A 232 -44.90 17.77 -3.10
CA ASP A 232 -45.78 18.66 -3.85
C ASP A 232 -45.54 18.48 -5.36
N SER A 233 -46.56 17.96 -6.05
CA SER A 233 -46.49 17.62 -7.46
C SER A 233 -46.49 18.81 -8.41
N TYR A 234 -46.90 20.00 -7.95
CA TYR A 234 -46.96 21.20 -8.78
C TYR A 234 -45.72 22.08 -8.59
N SER A 235 -45.29 22.26 -7.34
CA SER A 235 -44.09 23.05 -7.04
C SER A 235 -42.80 22.24 -7.09
N ASN A 236 -42.88 20.90 -7.14
CA ASN A 236 -41.75 19.97 -7.00
C ASN A 236 -40.95 20.19 -5.70
N HIS A 237 -41.59 20.74 -4.68
CA HIS A 237 -41.00 20.87 -3.35
C HIS A 237 -41.26 19.62 -2.50
N ILE A 238 -40.31 19.35 -1.61
CA ILE A 238 -40.45 18.32 -0.60
C ILE A 238 -40.45 19.00 0.76
N TYR A 239 -41.42 18.65 1.58
CA TYR A 239 -41.56 19.14 2.95
C TYR A 239 -41.44 17.98 3.92
N VAL A 240 -40.84 18.23 5.08
CA VAL A 240 -40.71 17.22 6.15
C VAL A 240 -41.15 17.81 7.48
N SER A 241 -41.84 17.01 8.27
CA SER A 241 -42.12 17.28 9.68
C SER A 241 -41.82 16.02 10.50
N GLN A 242 -41.27 16.19 11.69
CA GLN A 242 -40.94 15.11 12.61
C GLN A 242 -41.88 15.15 13.80
N PHE A 243 -42.37 13.98 14.19
CA PHE A 243 -43.09 13.78 15.44
C PHE A 243 -42.13 13.29 16.50
N ASN A 244 -42.12 13.97 17.64
CA ASN A 244 -41.35 13.55 18.81
C ASN A 244 -42.29 12.87 19.80
N GLY A 245 -42.08 11.57 20.04
CA GLY A 245 -42.94 10.74 20.88
C GLY A 245 -42.88 11.11 22.37
N ASP A 246 -41.75 11.65 22.84
CA ASP A 246 -41.58 12.05 24.25
C ASP A 246 -42.38 13.31 24.59
N SER A 247 -42.43 14.27 23.67
CA SER A 247 -43.14 15.54 23.84
C SER A 247 -44.54 15.55 23.22
N ASN A 248 -44.91 14.48 22.49
CA ASN A 248 -46.17 14.32 21.78
C ASN A 248 -46.51 15.52 20.86
N ASN A 249 -45.50 16.03 20.15
CA ASN A 249 -45.63 17.21 19.30
C ASN A 249 -44.98 17.00 17.94
N TRP A 250 -45.59 17.59 16.92
CA TRP A 250 -45.02 17.73 15.59
C TRP A 250 -44.13 18.97 15.52
N SER A 251 -42.99 18.86 14.85
CA SER A 251 -42.15 20.00 14.50
C SER A 251 -42.86 20.92 13.50
N THR A 252 -42.37 22.14 13.35
CA THR A 252 -42.75 22.96 12.19
C THR A 252 -42.25 22.31 10.90
N TRP A 253 -43.01 22.50 9.81
CA TRP A 253 -42.60 21.98 8.50
C TRP A 253 -41.31 22.62 8.02
N GLN A 254 -40.43 21.79 7.47
CA GLN A 254 -39.19 22.22 6.83
C GLN A 254 -39.25 21.87 5.35
N ARG A 255 -39.00 22.85 4.49
CA ARG A 255 -38.84 22.62 3.05
C ARG A 255 -37.40 22.19 2.75
N LEU A 256 -37.24 21.08 2.05
CA LEU A 256 -35.94 20.64 1.56
C LEU A 256 -35.55 21.47 0.33
N ALA A 257 -34.34 22.02 0.35
CA ALA A 257 -33.79 22.74 -0.80
C ALA A 257 -33.57 21.77 -1.96
N ASN A 258 -33.96 22.19 -3.17
CA ASN A 258 -33.68 21.40 -4.36
C ASN A 258 -32.25 21.65 -4.87
N LYS A 259 -31.80 20.79 -5.80
CA LYS A 259 -30.44 20.89 -6.37
C LYS A 259 -30.15 22.27 -6.96
N LYS A 260 -31.11 22.88 -7.66
CA LYS A 260 -30.91 24.19 -8.29
C LYS A 260 -30.66 25.27 -7.24
N GLU A 261 -31.45 25.29 -6.17
CA GLU A 261 -31.28 26.27 -5.09
C GLU A 261 -29.95 26.09 -4.37
N LEU A 262 -29.51 24.85 -4.17
CA LEU A 262 -28.19 24.56 -3.63
C LEU A 262 -27.07 25.03 -4.58
N ASP A 263 -27.21 24.77 -5.88
CA ASP A 263 -26.27 25.22 -6.89
C ASP A 263 -26.21 26.76 -6.94
N ASP A 264 -27.35 27.46 -6.81
CA ASP A 264 -27.40 28.92 -6.75
C ASP A 264 -26.68 29.47 -5.50
N VAL A 265 -26.85 28.84 -4.34
CA VAL A 265 -26.10 29.20 -3.10
C VAL A 265 -24.60 28.94 -3.26
N ILE A 266 -24.22 27.81 -3.85
CA ILE A 266 -22.81 27.48 -4.12
C ILE A 266 -22.19 28.53 -5.05
N ASN A 267 -22.92 28.95 -6.09
CA ASN A 267 -22.47 29.98 -7.01
C ASN A 267 -22.28 31.33 -6.30
N ASP A 268 -23.24 31.77 -5.47
CA ASP A 268 -23.10 33.00 -4.67
C ASP A 268 -21.90 32.95 -3.71
N ILE A 269 -21.66 31.79 -3.07
CA ILE A 269 -20.48 31.58 -2.22
C ILE A 269 -19.19 31.67 -3.05
N ASN A 270 -19.13 31.02 -4.21
CA ASN A 270 -17.97 31.07 -5.09
C ASN A 270 -17.70 32.50 -5.58
N GLU A 271 -18.72 33.25 -5.97
CA GLU A 271 -18.60 34.65 -6.35
C GLU A 271 -18.06 35.51 -5.18
N LYS A 272 -18.55 35.28 -3.95
CA LYS A 272 -18.05 35.97 -2.75
C LYS A 272 -16.61 35.59 -2.42
N LEU A 273 -16.22 34.33 -2.58
CA LEU A 273 -14.84 33.86 -2.39
C LEU A 273 -13.90 34.46 -3.43
N ASP A 274 -14.32 34.52 -4.69
CA ASP A 274 -13.56 35.17 -5.78
C ASP A 274 -13.33 36.66 -5.50
N GLN A 275 -14.28 37.32 -4.84
CA GLN A 275 -14.15 38.72 -4.40
C GLN A 275 -13.28 38.87 -3.14
N ALA A 276 -13.30 37.91 -2.22
CA ALA A 276 -12.60 37.97 -0.94
C ALA A 276 -11.12 37.55 -1.04
N GLY A 277 -10.77 36.64 -1.96
CA GLY A 277 -9.43 36.05 -2.07
C GLY A 277 -8.41 36.85 -2.89
N LYS A 278 -8.81 37.98 -3.50
CA LYS A 278 -7.92 38.77 -4.35
C LYS A 278 -7.40 40.00 -3.62
N LEU A 279 -6.09 40.02 -3.39
CA LEU A 279 -5.34 41.25 -3.15
C LEU A 279 -5.62 42.21 -4.34
N LYS A 280 -6.39 43.28 -4.13
CA LYS A 280 -6.84 44.10 -5.27
C LYS A 280 -5.71 44.93 -5.88
N LYS A 281 -4.98 45.67 -5.04
CA LYS A 281 -3.77 46.42 -5.40
C LYS A 281 -2.86 46.54 -4.18
N ILE A 282 -1.56 46.64 -4.39
CA ILE A 282 -0.59 47.06 -3.37
C ILE A 282 0.02 48.39 -3.82
N SER A 283 0.10 49.36 -2.91
CA SER A 283 0.92 50.56 -3.06
C SER A 283 1.91 50.60 -1.89
N VAL A 284 3.17 50.91 -2.20
CA VAL A 284 4.21 51.19 -1.20
C VAL A 284 4.49 52.69 -1.27
N ASN A 285 4.46 53.37 -0.13
CA ASN A 285 4.79 54.80 0.02
C ASN A 285 3.99 55.80 -0.84
N GLY A 286 2.78 55.44 -1.29
CA GLY A 286 1.90 56.33 -2.06
C GLY A 286 2.16 56.35 -3.56
N ASP A 287 3.02 55.44 -4.05
CA ASP A 287 3.26 55.26 -5.49
C ASP A 287 2.07 54.61 -6.20
N THR A 288 2.12 54.59 -7.54
CA THR A 288 1.07 54.02 -8.40
C THR A 288 0.77 52.57 -7.99
N PRO A 289 -0.49 52.24 -7.62
CA PRO A 289 -0.84 50.91 -7.15
C PRO A 289 -0.56 49.81 -8.18
N VAL A 290 0.09 48.73 -7.76
CA VAL A 290 0.42 47.54 -8.58
C VAL A 290 -0.68 46.49 -8.42
N GLU A 291 -1.18 45.97 -9.54
CA GLU A 291 -2.11 44.84 -9.58
C GLU A 291 -1.33 43.51 -9.56
N PRO A 292 -1.76 42.49 -8.80
CA PRO A 292 -1.14 41.16 -8.85
C PRO A 292 -1.41 40.44 -10.18
N ASP A 293 -0.54 39.48 -10.52
CA ASP A 293 -0.70 38.62 -11.69
C ASP A 293 -1.78 37.53 -11.51
N GLU A 294 -2.01 36.73 -12.55
CA GLU A 294 -3.02 35.65 -12.58
C GLU A 294 -2.82 34.58 -11.51
N THR A 295 -1.63 34.51 -10.89
CA THR A 295 -1.31 33.59 -9.78
C THR A 295 -1.46 34.22 -8.39
N GLY A 296 -1.85 35.50 -8.33
CA GLY A 296 -2.03 36.25 -7.09
C GLY A 296 -0.74 36.89 -6.54
N VAL A 297 0.32 36.96 -7.33
CA VAL A 297 1.61 37.55 -6.92
C VAL A 297 1.69 39.01 -7.38
N ALA A 298 1.91 39.93 -6.43
CA ALA A 298 2.16 41.33 -6.75
C ALA A 298 3.67 41.59 -6.87
N HIS A 299 4.12 41.95 -8.07
CA HIS A 299 5.52 42.29 -8.36
C HIS A 299 5.84 43.72 -7.88
N VAL A 300 6.01 43.87 -6.57
CA VAL A 300 6.38 45.15 -5.95
C VAL A 300 7.88 45.39 -6.12
N ASN A 301 8.25 46.38 -6.93
CA ASN A 301 9.62 46.82 -7.03
C ASN A 301 9.92 47.80 -5.89
N ILE A 302 10.64 47.34 -4.86
CA ILE A 302 11.14 48.21 -3.81
C ILE A 302 12.51 48.72 -4.28
N PRO A 303 12.64 50.00 -4.67
CA PRO A 303 13.95 50.52 -5.07
C PRO A 303 14.93 50.32 -3.91
N GLN A 304 16.15 49.89 -4.22
CA GLN A 304 17.18 49.78 -3.20
C GLN A 304 17.31 51.13 -2.48
N PRO A 305 17.36 51.14 -1.14
CA PRO A 305 17.53 52.38 -0.41
C PRO A 305 18.79 53.09 -0.92
N ASP A 306 18.65 54.36 -1.29
CA ASP A 306 19.81 55.17 -1.66
C ASP A 306 20.66 55.39 -0.41
N LEU A 307 21.75 54.64 -0.32
CA LEU A 307 22.72 54.74 0.77
C LEU A 307 23.82 55.77 0.46
N SER A 308 23.75 56.45 -0.70
CA SER A 308 24.72 57.48 -1.06
C SER A 308 24.62 58.63 -0.04
N GLY A 309 25.73 58.93 0.63
CA GLY A 309 25.84 60.00 1.63
C GLY A 309 25.87 59.56 3.10
N PHE A 310 25.65 58.27 3.44
CA PHE A 310 25.79 57.78 4.82
C PHE A 310 27.25 57.60 5.26
N VAL A 311 28.14 57.17 4.35
CA VAL A 311 29.59 57.13 4.59
C VAL A 311 30.22 58.39 4.02
N LYS A 312 30.85 59.20 4.88
CA LYS A 312 31.47 60.48 4.45
C LYS A 312 32.97 60.36 4.17
N LYS A 313 33.73 59.60 4.99
CA LYS A 313 35.16 59.27 4.79
C LYS A 313 35.55 58.01 5.55
N VAL A 314 36.53 57.24 5.04
CA VAL A 314 37.28 56.20 5.77
C VAL A 314 38.78 56.44 5.53
N ASN A 315 39.58 56.55 6.59
CA ASN A 315 41.02 56.88 6.53
C ASN A 315 41.39 58.08 5.64
N ASN A 316 40.53 59.12 5.63
CA ASN A 316 40.62 60.33 4.79
C ASN A 316 40.26 60.17 3.30
N HIS A 317 39.94 58.97 2.84
CA HIS A 317 39.43 58.74 1.49
C HIS A 317 37.91 58.91 1.48
N ILE A 318 37.40 59.63 0.48
CA ILE A 318 35.96 59.84 0.27
C ILE A 318 35.44 58.67 -0.57
N PRO A 319 34.27 58.09 -0.23
CA PRO A 319 33.69 57.04 -1.06
C PRO A 319 33.38 57.53 -2.47
N ASP A 320 33.51 56.64 -3.45
CA ASP A 320 33.09 56.90 -4.82
C ASP A 320 31.55 56.92 -4.99
N GLN A 321 31.07 57.10 -6.21
CA GLN A 321 29.62 57.15 -6.53
C GLN A 321 28.88 55.84 -6.22
N SER A 322 29.60 54.73 -6.00
CA SER A 322 29.05 53.44 -5.59
C SER A 322 29.22 53.17 -4.10
N GLY A 323 29.77 54.12 -3.33
CA GLY A 323 30.00 54.01 -1.89
C GLY A 323 31.26 53.23 -1.51
N ASN A 324 32.13 52.90 -2.46
CA ASN A 324 33.37 52.18 -2.18
C ASN A 324 34.48 53.14 -1.77
N VAL A 325 35.32 52.73 -0.81
CA VAL A 325 36.53 53.47 -0.43
C VAL A 325 37.76 52.70 -0.89
N ASP A 326 38.56 53.32 -1.76
CA ASP A 326 39.83 52.76 -2.21
C ASP A 326 40.92 53.00 -1.16
N LEU A 327 41.49 51.89 -0.65
CA LEU A 327 42.58 51.85 0.33
C LEU A 327 43.82 51.13 -0.22
N THR A 328 43.91 50.99 -1.55
CA THR A 328 44.99 50.24 -2.22
C THR A 328 46.38 50.85 -2.06
N ASP A 329 46.48 52.09 -1.56
CA ASP A 329 47.73 52.74 -1.16
C ASP A 329 48.18 52.39 0.26
N GLN A 330 47.35 51.71 1.06
CA GLN A 330 47.67 51.31 2.44
C GLN A 330 48.26 49.91 2.57
N PHE A 331 48.29 49.12 1.48
CA PHE A 331 48.80 47.74 1.48
C PHE A 331 49.79 47.53 0.33
N ALA A 332 50.91 46.82 0.61
CA ALA A 332 51.92 46.50 -0.41
C ALA A 332 51.30 45.66 -1.54
N GLN A 333 51.59 46.03 -2.79
CA GLN A 333 51.01 45.41 -3.97
C GLN A 333 51.84 44.24 -4.47
N LYS A 334 51.25 43.40 -5.34
CA LYS A 334 51.92 42.23 -5.94
C LYS A 334 53.23 42.57 -6.66
N ALA A 335 53.37 43.79 -7.19
CA ALA A 335 54.61 44.28 -7.80
C ALA A 335 55.75 44.43 -6.77
N ASP A 336 55.42 44.84 -5.54
CA ASP A 336 56.38 44.98 -4.43
C ASP A 336 56.92 43.61 -3.99
N LEU A 337 56.16 42.53 -4.22
CA LEU A 337 56.58 41.14 -3.96
C LEU A 337 57.40 40.53 -5.11
N GLY A 338 57.24 41.03 -6.35
CA GLY A 338 57.95 40.54 -7.53
C GLY A 338 59.46 40.76 -7.49
N GLY A 339 59.91 41.88 -6.91
CA GLY A 339 61.34 42.14 -6.67
C GLY A 339 61.99 41.16 -5.68
N LEU A 340 61.21 40.52 -4.82
CA LEU A 340 61.71 39.52 -3.87
C LEU A 340 62.05 38.20 -4.56
N THR A 341 61.25 37.82 -5.56
CA THR A 341 61.40 36.57 -6.34
C THR A 341 62.65 36.60 -7.22
N GLU A 342 62.97 37.74 -7.83
CA GLU A 342 64.21 37.92 -8.61
C GLU A 342 65.48 37.87 -7.74
N SER A 343 65.42 38.30 -6.46
CA SER A 343 66.56 38.23 -5.54
C SER A 343 66.87 36.81 -5.03
N ILE A 344 65.90 35.89 -5.13
CA ILE A 344 66.01 34.49 -4.69
C ILE A 344 66.39 33.57 -5.86
N ALA A 345 65.97 33.92 -7.09
CA ALA A 345 66.24 33.15 -8.31
C ALA A 345 67.74 33.02 -8.70
N GLY A 346 68.65 33.71 -7.99
CA GLY A 346 70.11 33.58 -8.17
C GLY A 346 70.86 32.83 -7.05
N LYS A 347 70.18 32.29 -6.02
CA LYS A 347 70.83 31.69 -4.83
C LYS A 347 71.01 30.17 -4.87
N VAL A 348 70.47 29.47 -5.86
CA VAL A 348 70.71 28.02 -6.06
C VAL A 348 71.84 27.85 -7.08
N GLY A 349 73.08 27.72 -6.60
CA GLY A 349 74.27 27.77 -7.46
C GLY A 349 74.44 26.59 -8.44
N ALA A 350 74.10 25.37 -8.01
CA ALA A 350 73.95 24.15 -8.82
C ALA A 350 73.47 23.01 -7.91
N VAL A 351 72.78 22.02 -8.47
CA VAL A 351 72.54 20.73 -7.81
C VAL A 351 73.29 19.66 -8.60
N ASN A 352 74.24 18.99 -7.95
CA ASN A 352 75.12 17.97 -8.56
C ASN A 352 75.87 18.45 -9.83
N GLY A 353 76.31 19.71 -9.83
CA GLY A 353 77.07 20.32 -10.93
C GLY A 353 76.22 20.87 -12.08
N VAL A 354 74.91 20.62 -12.11
CA VAL A 354 74.00 21.15 -13.13
C VAL A 354 73.37 22.44 -12.62
N LYS A 355 73.51 23.51 -13.40
CA LYS A 355 72.89 24.81 -13.09
C LYS A 355 71.41 24.80 -13.46
N PRO A 356 70.56 25.54 -12.72
CA PRO A 356 69.16 25.70 -13.10
C PRO A 356 69.04 26.40 -14.45
N ASP A 357 67.98 26.09 -15.19
CA ASP A 357 67.62 26.84 -16.38
C ASP A 357 67.04 28.23 -16.02
N GLY A 358 66.68 29.03 -17.05
CA GLY A 358 66.17 30.39 -16.88
C GLY A 358 64.82 30.51 -16.14
N SER A 359 64.19 29.39 -15.76
CA SER A 359 63.00 29.35 -14.90
C SER A 359 63.29 28.83 -13.48
N GLY A 360 64.57 28.57 -13.16
CA GLY A 360 65.00 28.07 -11.86
C GLY A 360 64.90 26.55 -11.69
N ASN A 361 64.63 25.79 -12.75
CA ASN A 361 64.51 24.33 -12.68
C ASN A 361 65.84 23.64 -13.00
N VAL A 362 66.18 22.58 -12.26
CA VAL A 362 67.36 21.74 -12.54
C VAL A 362 66.88 20.40 -13.10
N SER A 363 67.11 20.13 -14.38
CA SER A 363 66.88 18.81 -14.97
C SER A 363 68.01 17.85 -14.59
N VAL A 364 67.68 16.86 -13.76
CA VAL A 364 68.60 15.79 -13.39
C VAL A 364 68.40 14.62 -14.37
N PRO A 365 69.44 14.07 -15.01
CA PRO A 365 69.28 12.92 -15.90
C PRO A 365 68.71 11.73 -15.12
N THR A 366 67.60 11.17 -15.59
CA THR A 366 67.10 9.88 -15.11
C THR A 366 68.04 8.80 -15.67
N TYR A 367 68.92 8.27 -14.81
CA TYR A 367 69.83 7.18 -15.19
C TYR A 367 69.02 5.96 -15.65
N ALA A 368 69.29 5.47 -16.86
CA ALA A 368 68.72 4.22 -17.37
C ALA A 368 69.05 3.08 -16.40
N ALA A 369 68.14 2.11 -16.27
CA ALA A 369 68.25 0.98 -15.35
C ALA A 369 69.57 0.22 -15.52
N ASN A 370 70.58 0.60 -14.74
CA ASN A 370 71.76 -0.21 -14.52
C ASN A 370 71.26 -1.53 -13.94
N LEU A 371 71.44 -2.63 -14.68
CA LEU A 371 71.09 -4.00 -14.30
C LEU A 371 71.88 -4.39 -13.03
N LEU A 372 71.41 -3.91 -11.88
CA LEU A 372 71.83 -4.30 -10.55
C LEU A 372 71.28 -5.70 -10.29
N LYS A 373 72.08 -6.73 -10.59
CA LYS A 373 71.82 -8.07 -10.05
C LYS A 373 72.53 -8.17 -8.71
N GLY A 374 71.76 -8.00 -7.64
CA GLY A 374 72.20 -8.24 -6.26
C GLY A 374 71.17 -9.07 -5.50
N THR A 375 71.62 -9.87 -4.55
CA THR A 375 70.73 -10.54 -3.59
C THR A 375 70.49 -9.62 -2.39
N SER A 376 69.34 -9.78 -1.72
CA SER A 376 68.80 -8.90 -0.65
C SER A 376 69.78 -8.56 0.48
N GLU A 377 69.52 -7.49 1.24
CA GLU A 377 70.33 -7.01 2.39
C GLU A 377 70.51 -8.02 3.55
N GLN A 378 69.92 -9.21 3.44
CA GLN A 378 70.09 -10.25 4.44
C GLN A 378 71.52 -10.79 4.43
N THR A 379 72.16 -10.69 5.59
CA THR A 379 73.55 -11.08 5.78
C THR A 379 73.73 -12.58 5.59
N ARG A 380 74.67 -12.99 4.72
CA ARG A 380 75.02 -14.39 4.46
C ARG A 380 76.38 -14.73 5.02
N ASP A 381 76.55 -15.96 5.47
CA ASP A 381 77.83 -16.45 5.98
C ASP A 381 78.80 -16.74 4.82
N ILE A 382 80.04 -16.27 4.95
CA ILE A 382 81.16 -16.58 4.06
C ILE A 382 81.72 -17.94 4.49
N PRO A 383 81.69 -18.98 3.66
CA PRO A 383 82.16 -20.31 4.05
C PRO A 383 83.68 -20.32 4.34
N PRO A 384 84.13 -21.01 5.41
CA PRO A 384 85.54 -21.06 5.78
C PRO A 384 86.34 -21.99 4.87
N ASN A 385 87.53 -21.55 4.45
CA ASN A 385 88.57 -22.33 3.76
C ASN A 385 88.17 -23.14 2.50
N THR A 386 87.05 -22.85 1.83
CA THR A 386 86.75 -23.35 0.49
C THR A 386 85.94 -22.34 -0.32
N SER A 387 86.37 -22.08 -1.55
CA SER A 387 85.75 -21.12 -2.50
C SER A 387 84.44 -21.68 -3.08
N THR A 388 83.41 -21.85 -2.26
CA THR A 388 82.17 -22.56 -2.64
C THR A 388 80.99 -21.64 -2.98
N ASP A 389 80.96 -20.39 -2.50
CA ASP A 389 79.91 -19.44 -2.87
C ASP A 389 80.27 -18.70 -4.17
N VAL A 390 80.05 -19.38 -5.29
CA VAL A 390 80.41 -18.91 -6.64
C VAL A 390 79.18 -18.30 -7.31
N ILE A 391 79.14 -16.98 -7.41
CA ILE A 391 78.05 -16.27 -8.10
C ILE A 391 78.44 -16.12 -9.57
N HIS A 392 77.60 -16.64 -10.46
CA HIS A 392 77.77 -16.45 -11.90
C HIS A 392 77.03 -15.17 -12.33
N LEU A 393 77.80 -14.22 -12.85
CA LEU A 393 77.26 -13.03 -13.48
C LEU A 393 77.30 -13.22 -14.99
N THR A 394 76.14 -13.25 -15.65
CA THR A 394 76.07 -13.18 -17.12
C THR A 394 76.50 -11.79 -17.58
N THR A 395 77.40 -11.74 -18.56
CA THR A 395 78.03 -10.52 -19.04
C THR A 395 77.97 -10.42 -20.56
N PHE A 396 78.04 -9.20 -21.07
CA PHE A 396 78.31 -8.93 -22.47
C PHE A 396 79.82 -8.87 -22.71
N SER A 397 80.24 -9.08 -23.96
CA SER A 397 81.66 -9.07 -24.35
C SER A 397 82.22 -7.65 -24.38
N ASN A 398 83.52 -7.49 -24.09
CA ASN A 398 84.22 -6.19 -24.14
C ASN A 398 83.57 -5.08 -23.31
N THR A 399 82.89 -5.45 -22.23
CA THR A 399 82.02 -4.56 -21.49
C THR A 399 82.56 -4.42 -20.06
N LYS A 400 82.57 -3.19 -19.56
CA LYS A 400 83.13 -2.86 -18.24
C LYS A 400 82.06 -3.01 -17.16
N TYR A 401 82.43 -3.64 -16.06
CA TYR A 401 81.56 -3.92 -14.91
C TYR A 401 82.28 -3.56 -13.61
N THR A 402 81.50 -3.16 -12.61
CA THR A 402 81.95 -3.10 -11.22
C THR A 402 81.11 -4.05 -10.37
N VAL A 403 81.79 -4.83 -9.53
CA VAL A 403 81.15 -5.64 -8.49
C VAL A 403 81.57 -5.08 -7.14
N ALA A 404 80.63 -4.86 -6.25
CA ALA A 404 80.88 -4.40 -4.89
C ALA A 404 80.15 -5.27 -3.88
N VAL A 405 80.69 -5.40 -2.68
CA VAL A 405 80.12 -6.17 -1.59
C VAL A 405 80.50 -5.55 -0.25
N ASP A 406 79.57 -5.56 0.70
CA ASP A 406 79.84 -5.19 2.09
C ASP A 406 80.22 -6.44 2.86
N ILE A 407 81.43 -6.46 3.38
CA ILE A 407 81.96 -7.58 4.15
C ILE A 407 82.01 -7.15 5.61
N ASP A 408 81.30 -7.88 6.45
CA ASP A 408 81.41 -7.85 7.89
C ASP A 408 82.31 -9.00 8.35
N TYR A 409 83.56 -8.66 8.64
CA TYR A 409 84.52 -9.58 9.22
C TYR A 409 84.83 -9.22 10.69
N GLY A 410 83.89 -8.50 11.33
CA GLY A 410 84.10 -7.83 12.62
C GLY A 410 84.06 -8.74 13.86
N ASN A 411 83.34 -9.85 13.80
CA ASN A 411 83.18 -10.77 14.94
C ASN A 411 84.14 -11.99 14.91
N CYS A 412 85.18 -11.96 14.06
CA CYS A 412 86.15 -13.06 13.96
C CYS A 412 87.34 -12.85 14.94
N PRO A 413 87.66 -13.83 15.81
CA PRO A 413 88.71 -13.68 16.83
C PRO A 413 90.13 -14.05 16.32
N SER A 414 90.96 -13.00 16.25
CA SER A 414 92.43 -12.93 16.02
C SER A 414 93.15 -14.06 15.24
N GLY A 415 93.39 -13.84 13.94
CA GLY A 415 94.34 -14.50 13.05
C GLY A 415 94.54 -13.71 11.75
N THR A 416 95.79 -13.57 11.27
CA THR A 416 96.28 -12.67 10.20
C THR A 416 95.69 -12.86 8.77
N ALA A 417 94.56 -13.52 8.61
CA ALA A 417 93.93 -13.88 7.33
C ALA A 417 92.66 -13.04 7.08
N GLY A 418 92.74 -12.07 6.16
CA GLY A 418 91.61 -11.20 5.78
C GLY A 418 90.74 -11.75 4.64
N CYS A 419 89.58 -11.14 4.41
CA CYS A 419 88.64 -11.55 3.36
C CYS A 419 88.66 -10.57 2.18
N LYS A 420 88.57 -11.08 0.96
CA LYS A 420 88.47 -10.26 -0.25
C LYS A 420 87.45 -10.79 -1.24
N LEU A 421 86.95 -9.89 -2.07
CA LEU A 421 86.22 -10.21 -3.27
C LEU A 421 87.22 -10.56 -4.37
N GLN A 422 86.88 -11.52 -5.21
CA GLN A 422 87.62 -11.84 -6.43
C GLN A 422 86.66 -12.09 -7.59
N VAL A 423 87.06 -11.72 -8.80
CA VAL A 423 86.35 -12.05 -10.03
C VAL A 423 87.25 -12.84 -10.95
N ASN A 424 86.77 -14.01 -11.37
CA ASN A 424 87.40 -14.82 -12.41
C ASN A 424 86.75 -14.54 -13.77
N ASN A 425 87.47 -13.80 -14.61
CA ASN A 425 87.08 -13.40 -15.94
C ASN A 425 87.77 -14.31 -16.98
N ARG A 426 87.25 -15.54 -17.13
CA ARG A 426 87.77 -16.63 -18.00
C ARG A 426 89.24 -17.01 -17.76
N GLY A 427 89.60 -17.20 -16.49
CA GLY A 427 90.92 -17.65 -16.06
C GLY A 427 91.82 -16.53 -15.54
N ILE A 428 91.50 -15.27 -15.85
CA ILE A 428 92.18 -14.11 -15.26
C ILE A 428 91.45 -13.74 -13.97
N LEU A 429 92.17 -13.82 -12.84
CA LEU A 429 91.66 -13.42 -11.54
C LEU A 429 91.95 -11.93 -11.30
N VAL A 430 90.92 -11.22 -10.88
CA VAL A 430 91.02 -9.81 -10.45
C VAL A 430 90.52 -9.74 -9.01
N ASP A 431 91.35 -9.17 -8.15
CA ASP A 431 91.13 -9.15 -6.70
C ASP A 431 90.76 -7.76 -6.22
N SER A 432 89.91 -7.68 -5.20
CA SER A 432 89.72 -6.45 -4.44
C SER A 432 90.86 -6.26 -3.43
N GLU A 433 90.87 -5.08 -2.81
CA GLU A 433 91.57 -4.92 -1.53
C GLU A 433 91.02 -5.91 -0.49
N THR A 434 91.89 -6.33 0.43
CA THR A 434 91.54 -7.28 1.49
C THR A 434 91.01 -6.53 2.71
N ILE A 435 89.81 -6.89 3.17
CA ILE A 435 89.29 -6.45 4.46
C ILE A 435 90.01 -7.24 5.55
N ALA A 436 90.72 -6.51 6.41
CA ALA A 436 91.42 -7.07 7.54
C ALA A 436 90.44 -7.59 8.60
N GLU A 437 90.92 -8.53 9.40
CA GLU A 437 90.18 -9.08 10.53
C GLU A 437 89.66 -8.02 11.51
N GLY A 438 88.48 -8.28 12.08
CA GLY A 438 87.88 -7.42 13.10
C GLY A 438 87.26 -6.15 12.51
N THR A 439 87.34 -5.97 11.20
CA THR A 439 86.79 -4.81 10.51
C THR A 439 85.61 -5.16 9.61
N LYS A 440 84.82 -4.14 9.33
CA LYS A 440 83.75 -4.20 8.34
C LYS A 440 84.05 -3.15 7.29
N GLY A 441 83.86 -3.48 6.03
CA GLY A 441 84.16 -2.57 4.95
C GLY A 441 83.52 -2.99 3.64
N ARG A 442 83.26 -2.00 2.79
CA ARG A 442 82.87 -2.22 1.42
C ARG A 442 84.11 -2.43 0.57
N VAL A 443 84.14 -3.50 -0.22
CA VAL A 443 85.14 -3.69 -1.26
C VAL A 443 84.48 -3.73 -2.62
N SER A 444 85.21 -3.30 -3.64
CA SER A 444 84.73 -3.36 -5.01
C SER A 444 85.85 -3.66 -6.00
N ILE A 445 85.47 -4.23 -7.14
CA ILE A 445 86.34 -4.61 -8.24
C ILE A 445 85.72 -4.11 -9.52
N THR A 446 86.51 -3.40 -10.32
CA THR A 446 86.12 -3.01 -11.67
C THR A 446 86.95 -3.77 -12.68
N PHE A 447 86.30 -4.40 -13.65
CA PHE A 447 86.96 -5.18 -14.71
C PHE A 447 86.21 -5.02 -16.04
N THR A 448 86.91 -5.24 -17.14
CA THR A 448 86.29 -5.32 -18.47
C THR A 448 86.32 -6.76 -18.95
N THR A 449 85.17 -7.27 -19.39
CA THR A 449 85.08 -8.64 -19.92
C THR A 449 85.84 -8.76 -21.23
N LEU A 450 86.46 -9.92 -21.45
CA LEU A 450 87.12 -10.22 -22.72
C LEU A 450 86.08 -10.47 -23.84
N PRO A 451 86.49 -10.46 -25.13
CA PRO A 451 85.61 -10.85 -26.21
C PRO A 451 85.02 -12.26 -26.00
N ASN A 452 83.75 -12.43 -26.36
CA ASN A 452 82.98 -13.66 -26.24
C ASN A 452 82.92 -14.25 -24.81
N CYS A 453 82.93 -13.40 -23.77
CA CYS A 453 82.79 -13.80 -22.36
C CYS A 453 81.33 -13.63 -21.90
N PRO A 454 80.49 -14.69 -21.97
CA PRO A 454 79.07 -14.58 -21.63
C PRO A 454 78.82 -14.55 -20.13
N TRP A 455 79.80 -14.90 -19.29
CA TRP A 455 79.69 -14.80 -17.85
C TRP A 455 81.06 -14.77 -17.16
N VAL A 456 81.07 -14.22 -15.95
CA VAL A 456 82.20 -14.29 -15.02
C VAL A 456 81.78 -14.92 -13.70
N LYS A 457 82.75 -15.44 -12.95
CA LYS A 457 82.53 -15.97 -11.59
C LYS A 457 83.01 -14.97 -10.57
N ILE A 458 82.15 -14.67 -9.61
CA ILE A 458 82.48 -13.85 -8.45
C ILE A 458 82.65 -14.80 -7.27
N LEU A 459 83.77 -14.64 -6.56
CA LEU A 459 84.16 -15.50 -5.45
C LEU A 459 84.51 -14.62 -4.25
N LEU A 460 84.01 -14.99 -3.08
CA LEU A 460 84.49 -14.45 -1.81
C LEU A 460 85.48 -15.44 -1.24
N THR A 461 86.72 -15.01 -1.07
CA THR A 461 87.77 -15.87 -0.53
C THR A 461 88.17 -15.39 0.85
N SER A 462 88.08 -16.30 1.82
CA SER A 462 88.72 -16.18 3.12
C SER A 462 89.70 -17.33 3.28
N ASN A 463 90.91 -17.02 3.73
CA ASN A 463 91.98 -17.95 4.06
C ASN A 463 92.01 -18.31 5.56
N SER A 464 90.87 -18.15 6.24
CA SER A 464 90.66 -18.56 7.63
C SER A 464 89.58 -19.64 7.75
N SER A 465 89.64 -20.43 8.81
CA SER A 465 88.64 -21.44 9.17
C SER A 465 87.35 -20.85 9.75
N TYR A 466 87.16 -19.52 9.71
CA TYR A 466 86.04 -18.82 10.34
C TYR A 466 85.05 -18.20 9.34
N THR A 467 83.77 -18.23 9.72
CA THR A 467 82.64 -17.72 8.94
C THR A 467 82.49 -16.21 9.11
N GLY A 468 83.00 -15.45 8.14
CA GLY A 468 82.66 -14.03 7.97
C GLY A 468 81.24 -13.85 7.50
N LYS A 469 80.77 -12.60 7.40
CA LYS A 469 79.45 -12.30 6.85
C LYS A 469 79.55 -11.31 5.71
N TYR A 470 78.73 -11.47 4.68
CA TYR A 470 78.61 -10.48 3.62
C TYR A 470 77.15 -10.13 3.36
N SER A 471 76.93 -8.89 2.94
CA SER A 471 75.67 -8.40 2.44
C SER A 471 75.91 -7.48 1.25
N CYS A 472 74.83 -7.10 0.56
CA CYS A 472 74.89 -6.09 -0.49
C CYS A 472 75.84 -6.41 -1.66
N LEU A 473 76.04 -7.69 -2.00
CA LEU A 473 76.80 -8.04 -3.20
C LEU A 473 76.03 -7.61 -4.45
N LYS A 474 76.61 -6.66 -5.18
CA LYS A 474 76.03 -6.03 -6.37
C LYS A 474 77.03 -6.09 -7.50
N ALA A 475 76.55 -6.45 -8.69
CA ALA A 475 77.27 -6.25 -9.93
C ALA A 475 76.51 -5.26 -10.82
N SER A 476 77.22 -4.33 -11.42
CA SER A 476 76.64 -3.37 -12.35
C SER A 476 77.54 -3.14 -13.56
N GLN A 477 76.90 -2.98 -14.71
CA GLN A 477 77.56 -2.62 -15.96
C GLN A 477 77.80 -1.11 -15.99
N TRP A 478 78.97 -0.69 -16.48
CA TRP A 478 79.21 0.71 -16.78
C TRP A 478 78.44 1.08 -18.05
N GLN A 479 77.89 2.30 -18.07
CA GLN A 479 77.21 2.81 -19.25
C GLN A 479 78.19 2.99 -20.43
N ASP A 480 79.41 3.42 -20.12
CA ASP A 480 80.53 3.55 -21.04
C ASP A 480 81.87 3.35 -20.29
N ASN A 481 83.01 3.47 -20.97
CA ASN A 481 84.31 3.19 -20.35
C ASN A 481 84.74 4.15 -19.23
N ASN A 482 84.14 5.35 -19.15
CA ASN A 482 84.59 6.46 -18.32
C ASN A 482 83.58 6.85 -17.23
N THR A 483 82.31 6.48 -17.38
CA THR A 483 81.25 6.78 -16.40
C THR A 483 80.98 5.57 -15.50
N PRO A 484 81.45 5.56 -14.23
CA PRO A 484 81.16 4.46 -13.32
C PRO A 484 79.66 4.33 -13.05
N PRO A 485 79.14 3.09 -12.89
CA PRO A 485 77.77 2.90 -12.46
C PRO A 485 77.62 3.41 -11.03
N ASP A 486 76.48 4.03 -10.74
CA ASP A 486 76.14 4.39 -9.38
C ASP A 486 75.90 3.12 -8.55
N MET A 487 76.79 2.88 -7.57
CA MET A 487 76.72 1.75 -6.65
C MET A 487 76.08 2.16 -5.31
N THR A 488 75.52 3.38 -5.21
CA THR A 488 74.80 3.88 -4.05
C THR A 488 73.43 3.23 -3.97
N TRP A 489 72.99 2.84 -2.77
CA TRP A 489 71.72 2.11 -2.59
C TRP A 489 70.54 3.09 -2.74
N LEU A 490 69.66 2.86 -3.72
CA LEU A 490 68.30 3.40 -3.71
C LEU A 490 67.37 2.29 -3.20
N PRO A 491 66.53 2.56 -2.19
CA PRO A 491 65.60 1.56 -1.69
C PRO A 491 64.71 1.00 -2.78
N SER A 492 64.54 -0.32 -2.77
CA SER A 492 63.45 -0.94 -3.52
C SER A 492 62.14 -0.29 -3.05
N PRO A 493 61.17 -0.02 -3.94
CA PRO A 493 59.83 0.44 -3.54
C PRO A 493 59.15 -0.49 -2.52
N ASP A 494 59.60 -1.75 -2.43
CA ASP A 494 59.13 -2.73 -1.44
C ASP A 494 59.74 -2.54 -0.03
N ASP A 495 60.68 -1.62 0.15
CA ASP A 495 61.27 -1.23 1.45
C ASP A 495 60.73 0.09 2.01
N THR A 496 59.66 0.67 1.43
CA THR A 496 58.90 1.73 2.12
C THR A 496 57.89 1.13 3.09
N GLY A 497 58.38 0.65 4.23
CA GLY A 497 57.54 0.39 5.39
C GLY A 497 56.87 1.68 5.87
N GLY A 498 55.54 1.76 5.69
CA GLY A 498 54.55 2.40 6.57
C GLY A 498 54.66 3.90 6.88
N VAL A 499 53.50 4.57 6.92
CA VAL A 499 53.32 5.97 7.33
C VAL A 499 54.06 6.27 8.64
N LYS A 500 55.03 7.20 8.61
CA LYS A 500 55.93 7.47 9.76
C LYS A 500 55.28 8.23 10.91
N THR A 501 54.21 8.98 10.65
CA THR A 501 53.33 9.62 11.65
C THR A 501 51.98 9.95 11.04
N ILE A 502 50.89 9.80 11.80
CA ILE A 502 49.59 10.44 11.51
C ILE A 502 49.31 11.40 12.65
N ASP A 503 49.05 12.67 12.34
CA ASP A 503 48.75 13.75 13.29
C ASP A 503 49.73 13.86 14.47
N GLY A 504 51.02 13.62 14.21
CA GLY A 504 52.09 13.75 15.20
C GLY A 504 52.35 12.51 16.07
N TYR A 505 51.53 11.46 15.97
CA TYR A 505 51.74 10.21 16.71
C TYR A 505 52.55 9.20 15.89
N ARG A 506 53.54 8.57 16.53
CA ARG A 506 54.41 7.54 15.92
C ARG A 506 53.85 6.13 16.17
N PRO A 507 54.05 5.17 15.25
CA PRO A 507 53.71 3.77 15.48
C PRO A 507 54.60 3.15 16.57
N ASP A 508 54.06 2.19 17.31
CA ASP A 508 54.82 1.36 18.23
C ASP A 508 55.70 0.33 17.50
N SER A 509 56.44 -0.49 18.25
CA SER A 509 57.37 -1.50 17.71
C SER A 509 56.70 -2.59 16.87
N ASN A 510 55.37 -2.69 16.90
CA ASN A 510 54.58 -3.63 16.09
C ASN A 510 53.90 -2.93 14.90
N GLY A 511 54.14 -1.63 14.69
CA GLY A 511 53.57 -0.84 13.60
C GLY A 511 52.18 -0.25 13.89
N ASN A 512 51.66 -0.37 15.12
CA ASN A 512 50.34 0.16 15.47
C ASN A 512 50.44 1.62 15.97
N ILE A 513 49.56 2.51 15.52
CA ILE A 513 49.46 3.89 16.02
C ILE A 513 48.27 3.98 16.98
N THR A 514 48.53 4.30 18.25
CA THR A 514 47.47 4.51 19.25
C THR A 514 47.11 5.99 19.32
N LEU A 515 45.92 6.37 18.84
CA LEU A 515 45.44 7.77 18.73
C LEU A 515 44.58 8.24 19.94
N ASN A 516 44.73 7.61 21.11
CA ASN A 516 43.87 7.84 22.27
C ASN A 516 43.76 9.33 22.65
N GLY A 517 42.54 9.87 22.63
CA GLY A 517 42.21 11.24 23.01
C GLY A 517 42.20 12.28 21.88
N THR A 518 42.64 11.92 20.66
CA THR A 518 42.61 12.85 19.51
C THR A 518 41.28 12.79 18.76
N TYR A 519 40.64 11.62 18.77
CA TYR A 519 39.32 11.37 18.16
C TYR A 519 38.40 10.74 19.20
N GLU A 520 37.14 11.18 19.25
CA GLU A 520 36.16 10.59 20.16
C GLU A 520 35.94 9.13 19.77
N THR A 521 36.08 8.19 20.72
CA THR A 521 35.74 6.79 20.44
C THR A 521 34.24 6.66 20.21
N THR A 522 33.78 5.60 19.54
CA THR A 522 32.34 5.30 19.45
C THR A 522 31.69 5.26 20.83
N GLY A 523 32.42 4.83 21.87
CA GLY A 523 31.98 4.86 23.25
C GLY A 523 31.87 6.27 23.83
N ASP A 524 32.78 7.18 23.50
CA ASP A 524 32.72 8.59 23.92
C ASP A 524 31.63 9.36 23.19
N VAL A 525 31.48 9.14 21.87
CA VAL A 525 30.35 9.65 21.08
C VAL A 525 29.04 9.12 21.64
N THR A 526 28.95 7.82 21.94
CA THR A 526 27.74 7.21 22.54
C THR A 526 27.47 7.76 23.95
N ARG A 527 28.50 8.05 24.75
CA ARG A 527 28.34 8.64 26.10
C ARG A 527 27.91 10.10 26.01
N LYS A 528 28.48 10.89 25.09
CA LYS A 528 28.09 12.28 24.80
C LYS A 528 26.69 12.35 24.20
N LEU A 529 26.35 11.41 23.33
CA LEU A 529 25.01 11.24 22.77
C LEU A 529 24.02 10.86 23.88
N LYS A 530 24.32 9.88 24.74
CA LYS A 530 23.51 9.54 25.91
C LYS A 530 23.39 10.68 26.91
N SER A 531 24.42 11.50 27.11
CA SER A 531 24.36 12.70 27.96
C SER A 531 23.53 13.82 27.36
N LYS A 532 23.45 13.91 26.02
CA LYS A 532 22.55 14.84 25.31
C LYS A 532 21.13 14.28 25.17
N LEU A 533 20.96 12.96 25.15
CA LEU A 533 19.66 12.28 25.19
C LEU A 533 19.15 12.06 26.63
N SER A 534 19.97 12.18 27.67
CA SER A 534 19.51 12.06 29.07
C SER A 534 18.62 13.23 29.50
N THR A 535 18.60 14.32 28.73
CA THR A 535 17.60 15.40 28.84
C THR A 535 16.30 15.09 28.07
N LEU A 536 16.26 14.00 27.29
CA LEU A 536 15.07 13.45 26.62
C LEU A 536 14.54 12.20 27.35
N ASP A 537 15.36 11.47 28.11
CA ASP A 537 14.98 10.26 28.87
C ASP A 537 14.29 10.56 30.22
N GLN A 538 14.20 11.82 30.65
CA GLN A 538 13.39 12.22 31.79
C GLN A 538 12.15 12.95 31.27
N PRO A 539 11.01 12.27 31.10
CA PRO A 539 9.78 13.01 30.90
C PRO A 539 9.55 13.91 32.12
N ASP A 540 9.04 15.12 31.88
CA ASP A 540 8.64 16.01 32.97
C ASP A 540 7.61 15.31 33.88
N PHE A 541 6.81 14.39 33.31
CA PHE A 541 5.80 13.61 34.00
C PHE A 541 5.61 12.19 33.41
N VAL A 542 5.46 11.17 34.26
CA VAL A 542 5.10 9.80 33.85
C VAL A 542 3.66 9.52 34.28
N ILE A 543 2.80 9.14 33.33
CA ILE A 543 1.40 8.79 33.58
C ILE A 543 1.23 7.29 33.46
N SER A 544 0.71 6.68 34.52
CA SER A 544 0.74 5.23 34.71
C SER A 544 -0.52 4.53 34.19
N THR A 545 -0.45 3.20 34.12
CA THR A 545 -1.55 2.36 33.65
C THR A 545 -2.78 2.58 34.53
N ASN A 546 -3.95 2.82 33.93
CA ASN A 546 -5.26 3.08 34.55
C ASN A 546 -5.59 4.54 34.92
N GLU A 547 -4.71 5.51 34.64
CA GLU A 547 -5.06 6.92 34.79
C GLU A 547 -5.77 7.46 33.54
N THR A 548 -6.68 8.41 33.74
CA THR A 548 -7.29 9.18 32.64
C THR A 548 -6.69 10.57 32.62
N LEU A 549 -6.04 10.93 31.52
CA LEU A 549 -5.42 12.25 31.33
C LEU A 549 -6.32 13.14 30.48
N ASP A 550 -6.69 14.29 31.04
CA ASP A 550 -7.36 15.36 30.29
C ASP A 550 -6.30 16.25 29.63
N VAL A 551 -6.15 16.10 28.31
CA VAL A 551 -5.09 16.80 27.55
C VAL A 551 -5.30 18.31 27.49
N ASP A 552 -6.48 18.81 27.85
CA ASP A 552 -6.76 20.25 27.86
C ASP A 552 -6.35 20.93 29.18
N LYS A 553 -5.96 20.15 30.19
CA LYS A 553 -5.62 20.65 31.54
C LYS A 553 -4.15 20.43 31.93
N VAL A 554 -3.35 19.88 31.02
CA VAL A 554 -1.93 19.62 31.28
C VAL A 554 -1.09 20.88 31.05
N ALA A 555 -0.08 21.07 31.90
CA ALA A 555 0.91 22.13 31.73
C ALA A 555 1.85 21.82 30.55
N SER A 556 2.58 22.83 30.07
CA SER A 556 3.68 22.63 29.12
C SER A 556 4.68 21.60 29.66
N GLY A 557 5.04 20.62 28.85
CA GLY A 557 6.01 19.59 29.21
C GLY A 557 5.96 18.36 28.32
N VAL A 558 6.83 17.41 28.63
CA VAL A 558 6.89 16.09 27.98
C VAL A 558 6.35 15.03 28.93
N PHE A 559 5.31 14.32 28.51
CA PHE A 559 4.60 13.30 29.27
C PHE A 559 4.84 11.93 28.63
N VAL A 560 5.15 10.91 29.43
CA VAL A 560 5.15 9.51 28.99
C VAL A 560 3.82 8.87 29.35
N LEU A 561 3.16 8.32 28.34
CA LEU A 561 1.91 7.58 28.43
C LEU A 561 2.25 6.09 28.54
N ASN A 562 1.88 5.46 29.67
CA ASN A 562 2.10 4.05 29.91
C ASN A 562 0.78 3.35 30.20
N GLY A 563 -0.03 3.10 29.17
CA GLY A 563 -1.32 2.42 29.28
C GLY A 563 -2.43 3.26 29.94
N CYS A 564 -2.48 4.56 29.64
CA CYS A 564 -3.50 5.48 30.15
C CYS A 564 -4.58 5.78 29.09
N SER A 565 -5.75 6.23 29.54
CA SER A 565 -6.81 6.77 28.68
C SER A 565 -6.64 8.29 28.53
N LEU A 566 -6.93 8.83 27.35
CA LEU A 566 -6.88 10.29 27.12
C LEU A 566 -8.29 10.81 26.86
N ILE A 567 -8.62 11.97 27.45
CA ILE A 567 -9.88 12.72 27.22
C ILE A 567 -9.58 14.18 26.89
N SER A 568 -10.59 14.91 26.40
CA SER A 568 -10.54 16.35 26.14
C SER A 568 -11.82 16.99 26.68
N SER A 569 -11.72 17.83 27.70
CA SER A 569 -12.88 18.39 28.39
C SER A 569 -13.44 19.69 27.78
N ASN A 570 -12.71 20.40 26.93
CA ASN A 570 -13.10 21.75 26.51
C ASN A 570 -14.12 21.83 25.35
N ASN A 571 -14.75 20.72 24.95
CA ASN A 571 -15.79 20.71 23.90
C ASN A 571 -17.01 19.81 24.21
N GLY A 572 -17.21 19.38 25.46
CA GLY A 572 -18.40 18.62 25.86
C GLY A 572 -18.50 17.19 25.29
N SER A 573 -17.48 16.71 24.59
CA SER A 573 -17.32 15.30 24.23
C SER A 573 -15.97 14.80 24.75
N ASP A 574 -15.97 13.90 25.73
CA ASP A 574 -14.77 13.26 26.30
C ASP A 574 -14.07 12.30 25.30
N THR A 575 -14.24 12.50 23.99
CA THR A 575 -13.80 11.58 22.94
C THR A 575 -13.11 12.32 21.79
N PHE A 576 -11.98 11.77 21.32
CA PHE A 576 -11.28 12.25 20.14
C PHE A 576 -11.89 11.61 18.89
N VAL A 577 -12.07 12.40 17.82
CA VAL A 577 -12.88 12.00 16.66
C VAL A 577 -12.09 11.17 15.63
N ASN A 578 -10.76 11.16 15.71
CA ASN A 578 -9.89 10.60 14.66
C ASN A 578 -8.70 9.78 15.19
N VAL A 579 -8.70 9.45 16.48
CA VAL A 579 -7.75 8.52 17.07
C VAL A 579 -8.56 7.52 17.87
N ASN A 580 -8.60 6.26 17.43
CA ASN A 580 -9.18 5.19 18.23
C ASN A 580 -8.16 4.87 19.33
N LEU A 581 -8.26 5.60 20.43
CA LEU A 581 -7.45 5.37 21.61
C LEU A 581 -7.97 4.08 22.26
N SER A 582 -7.20 3.01 22.14
CA SER A 582 -7.45 1.83 22.96
C SER A 582 -7.43 2.22 24.45
N THR A 583 -7.99 1.39 25.32
CA THR A 583 -8.00 1.61 26.78
C THR A 583 -6.58 1.78 27.37
N TYR A 584 -5.53 1.43 26.61
CA TYR A 584 -4.14 1.45 27.04
C TYR A 584 -3.23 2.10 25.97
N ASN A 585 -3.04 3.42 26.05
CA ASN A 585 -2.17 4.14 25.12
C ASN A 585 -0.73 4.17 25.63
N TYR A 586 0.22 3.84 24.75
CA TYR A 586 1.65 3.87 25.04
C TYR A 586 2.35 4.84 24.11
N GLY A 587 3.11 5.78 24.66
CA GLY A 587 3.80 6.76 23.83
C GLY A 587 4.26 8.01 24.57
N TRP A 588 4.62 9.03 23.79
CA TRP A 588 5.01 10.34 24.31
C TRP A 588 3.97 11.37 23.92
N LEU A 589 3.73 12.30 24.83
CA LEU A 589 2.86 13.43 24.69
C LEU A 589 3.68 14.70 24.95
N ILE A 590 3.80 15.56 23.95
CA ILE A 590 4.50 16.84 24.10
C ILE A 590 3.47 17.97 24.09
N VAL A 591 3.53 18.85 25.09
CA VAL A 591 2.64 20.01 25.24
C VAL A 591 3.49 21.26 25.36
N SER A 592 3.16 22.29 24.58
CA SER A 592 3.85 23.58 24.62
C SER A 592 2.81 24.69 24.69
N ASN A 593 2.63 25.27 25.88
CA ASN A 593 1.82 26.46 26.08
C ASN A 593 2.73 27.68 26.01
N TYR A 594 2.57 28.51 24.98
CA TYR A 594 3.25 29.79 24.86
C TYR A 594 2.34 30.92 25.34
N ASN A 595 2.83 31.72 26.29
CA ASN A 595 2.09 32.84 26.91
C ASN A 595 1.56 33.83 25.86
N GLY A 596 0.29 33.67 25.45
CA GLY A 596 -0.46 34.63 24.64
C GLY A 596 -0.62 34.29 23.16
N ALA A 597 -0.06 33.19 22.65
CA ALA A 597 -0.32 32.69 21.29
C ALA A 597 -0.37 31.16 21.32
N MET A 598 -1.58 30.59 21.22
CA MET A 598 -1.82 29.15 21.30
C MET A 598 -1.24 28.42 20.07
N LEU A 599 0.02 27.99 20.18
CA LEU A 599 0.61 26.93 19.35
C LEU A 599 0.86 25.72 20.25
N GLU A 600 -0.20 25.19 20.83
CA GLU A 600 -0.16 23.86 21.41
C GLU A 600 0.04 22.87 20.25
N ARG A 601 1.13 22.09 20.28
CA ARG A 601 1.36 21.02 19.30
C ARG A 601 1.37 19.72 20.07
N LEU A 602 0.22 19.07 20.07
CA LEU A 602 0.05 17.77 20.69
C LEU A 602 0.69 16.73 19.78
N ILE A 603 1.94 16.35 20.07
CA ILE A 603 2.64 15.31 19.32
C ILE A 603 2.50 14.01 20.09
N LEU A 604 1.73 13.07 19.53
CA LEU A 604 1.67 11.71 20.02
C LEU A 604 2.64 10.84 19.21
N THR A 605 3.56 10.16 19.87
CA THR A 605 4.44 9.15 19.26
C THR A 605 4.25 7.83 19.99
N GLY A 606 3.71 6.80 19.32
CA GLY A 606 3.35 5.57 20.00
C GLY A 606 2.61 4.58 19.11
N THR A 607 2.44 3.35 19.58
CA THR A 607 1.61 2.33 18.92
C THR A 607 0.15 2.57 19.28
N PHE A 608 -0.58 3.23 18.39
CA PHE A 608 -2.03 3.36 18.48
C PHE A 608 -2.63 2.39 17.47
N ASN A 609 -3.28 1.32 17.94
CA ASN A 609 -3.78 0.22 17.10
C ASN A 609 -2.68 -0.37 16.18
N ASP A 610 -1.53 -0.72 16.74
CA ASP A 610 -0.37 -1.31 16.02
C ASP A 610 0.27 -0.42 14.94
N VAL A 611 -0.04 0.88 14.88
CA VAL A 611 0.59 1.83 13.97
C VAL A 611 1.39 2.87 14.76
N ILE A 612 2.70 2.91 14.53
CA ILE A 612 3.56 4.01 14.96
C ILE A 612 3.17 5.22 14.13
N GLY A 613 2.69 6.30 14.75
CA GLY A 613 2.29 7.49 14.01
C GLY A 613 2.68 8.75 14.77
N VAL A 614 2.95 9.81 14.01
CA VAL A 614 3.06 11.17 14.56
C VAL A 614 1.77 11.90 14.27
N TYR A 615 1.07 12.27 15.33
CA TYR A 615 -0.22 12.96 15.25
C TYR A 615 -0.04 14.39 15.75
N ILE A 616 -0.66 15.36 15.07
CA ILE A 616 -0.66 16.78 15.49
C ILE A 616 -2.10 17.27 15.64
N ARG A 617 -2.38 17.87 16.80
CA ARG A 617 -3.58 18.68 17.03
C ARG A 617 -3.24 20.16 16.81
N GLY A 618 -4.01 20.84 15.97
CA GLY A 618 -3.85 22.28 15.69
C GLY A 618 -4.87 23.14 16.43
N PHE A 619 -4.48 24.38 16.75
CA PHE A 619 -5.27 25.33 17.53
C PHE A 619 -5.79 26.45 16.63
N ASN A 620 -7.04 26.84 16.81
CA ASN A 620 -7.60 28.02 16.16
C ASN A 620 -7.67 29.17 17.17
N ALA A 621 -7.41 30.40 16.73
CA ALA A 621 -7.24 31.62 17.54
C ALA A 621 -8.47 32.04 18.38
N LYS A 622 -9.54 31.24 18.41
CA LYS A 622 -10.80 31.49 19.11
C LYS A 622 -11.07 30.55 20.30
N ASN A 623 -10.04 29.95 20.90
CA ASN A 623 -10.16 29.05 22.06
C ASN A 623 -10.97 27.75 21.84
N TYR A 624 -11.19 27.35 20.58
CA TYR A 624 -11.81 26.05 20.29
C TYR A 624 -10.70 25.03 20.05
N PHE A 625 -10.58 24.08 20.98
CA PHE A 625 -9.71 22.93 20.81
C PHE A 625 -10.24 22.08 19.64
N ASN A 626 -9.40 21.60 18.72
CA ASN A 626 -9.88 20.71 17.65
C ASN A 626 -9.86 19.26 18.16
N ASN A 627 -10.98 18.55 18.25
CA ASN A 627 -11.00 17.15 18.73
C ASN A 627 -10.41 16.14 17.72
N SER A 628 -9.83 16.61 16.62
CA SER A 628 -9.20 15.81 15.58
C SER A 628 -7.68 15.95 15.59
N PHE A 629 -7.00 14.81 15.56
CA PHE A 629 -5.58 14.75 15.22
C PHE A 629 -5.39 14.54 13.73
N LYS A 630 -4.35 15.17 13.17
CA LYS A 630 -3.87 14.86 11.83
C LYS A 630 -2.63 13.98 11.94
N GLN A 631 -2.68 12.76 11.38
CA GLN A 631 -1.48 11.94 11.20
C GLN A 631 -0.60 12.60 10.13
N ILE A 632 0.66 12.85 10.45
CA ILE A 632 1.63 13.45 9.53
C ILE A 632 2.70 12.46 9.06
N LEU A 633 2.92 11.37 9.80
CA LEU A 633 3.87 10.30 9.49
C LEU A 633 3.30 8.94 9.91
N LYS A 634 3.56 7.91 9.08
CA LYS A 634 3.32 6.48 9.34
C LYS A 634 4.64 5.77 9.61
#